data_AF-A0A5N5MSC0-F1
#
_entry.id   AF-A0A5N5MSC0-F1
#
_cell.length_a   1.000
_cell.length_b   1.000
_cell.length_c   1.000
_cell.angle_alpha   90.00
_cell.angle_beta   90.00
_cell.angle_gamma   90.00
#
_symmetry.space_group_name_H-M   'P 1'
#
loop_
_entity.id
_entity.type
_entity.pdbx_description
1 polymer ?
#
loop_
_entity_poly.entity_id
_entity_poly.type
_entity_poly.pdbx_seq_one_letter_code
_entity_poly.pdbx_strand_id
1 'polypeptide(L)'
;MERHRCSVILEVEAKNKQMELMSSMCRLMFATAIILAAHQFSIYSSHPIGVCYGLNGDNLPPPSEVVGLYKSSGIEFLRLYEPRSDVLEALRGSGIAVALCPKNEDLAHIAQRPGAADAWVNTNIAPYMNDVLFRWIILGNEVIPGSLANYVPAAMANTRHSLAAIGLANVTITTVIPGNALESSFPPSAGAFSSDITDVMVSVAGILATSDAPLMINVYPYFAYASNPSQVPANYALFTATDPVVTDGSFLYFNLFDAMVDAFHAALEKIGYPDLKVGIAESGWPSAGNDPYTSIGNAMTYNRNLMNHVLQNGTPRRPGKLMETFLFAMFNENLKRGAVEQNFGFFYPNKDPVYPFW
;
A
#
# COMPACT_ATOMS: atom_id res chain seq x y z
N MET A 1 72.33 -11.58 -32.31
CA MET A 1 71.73 -10.50 -31.50
C MET A 1 70.36 -10.06 -32.02
N GLU A 2 70.18 -9.92 -33.34
CA GLU A 2 68.90 -9.48 -33.95
C GLU A 2 67.73 -10.46 -33.82
N ARG A 3 67.95 -11.78 -33.97
CA ARG A 3 66.87 -12.78 -33.81
C ARG A 3 66.27 -12.81 -32.40
N HIS A 4 67.08 -12.53 -31.38
CA HIS A 4 66.61 -12.49 -29.99
C HIS A 4 65.78 -11.24 -29.72
N ARG A 5 66.17 -10.09 -30.30
CA ARG A 5 65.36 -8.86 -30.26
C ARG A 5 64.01 -9.04 -30.94
N CYS A 6 63.97 -9.71 -32.10
CA CYS A 6 62.73 -9.97 -32.83
C CYS A 6 61.76 -10.89 -32.05
N SER A 7 62.29 -11.94 -31.41
CA SER A 7 61.50 -12.84 -30.55
C SER A 7 60.88 -12.13 -29.34
N VAL A 8 61.64 -11.23 -28.71
CA VAL A 8 61.14 -10.46 -27.54
C VAL A 8 60.06 -9.46 -27.96
N ILE A 9 60.19 -8.82 -29.14
CA ILE A 9 59.19 -7.89 -29.66
C ILE A 9 57.86 -8.63 -29.93
N LEU A 10 57.91 -9.79 -30.59
CA LEU A 10 56.71 -10.59 -30.87
C LEU A 10 56.01 -11.08 -29.60
N GLU A 11 56.77 -11.41 -28.56
CA GLU A 11 56.22 -11.84 -27.26
C GLU A 11 55.56 -10.69 -26.49
N VAL A 12 56.13 -9.48 -26.59
CA VAL A 12 55.55 -8.26 -26.02
C VAL A 12 54.26 -7.87 -26.76
N GLU A 13 54.24 -7.95 -28.09
CA GLU A 13 53.05 -7.68 -28.90
C GLU A 13 51.92 -8.68 -28.59
N ALA A 14 52.25 -9.97 -28.42
CA ALA A 14 51.27 -10.99 -28.05
C ALA A 14 50.67 -10.74 -26.65
N LYS A 15 51.49 -10.34 -25.67
CA LYS A 15 51.03 -9.98 -24.32
C LYS A 15 50.14 -8.73 -24.33
N ASN A 16 50.51 -7.70 -25.10
CA ASN A 16 49.70 -6.50 -25.24
C ASN A 16 48.33 -6.82 -25.86
N LYS A 17 48.29 -7.67 -26.89
CA LYS A 17 47.05 -8.07 -27.55
C LYS A 17 46.14 -8.91 -26.63
N GLN A 18 46.71 -9.78 -25.80
CA GLN A 18 45.95 -10.49 -24.76
C GLN A 18 45.39 -9.55 -23.69
N MET A 19 46.17 -8.55 -23.26
CA MET A 19 45.74 -7.56 -22.28
C MET A 19 44.61 -6.68 -22.83
N GLU A 20 44.66 -6.30 -24.12
CA GLU A 20 43.57 -5.59 -24.80
C GLU A 20 42.30 -6.44 -24.91
N LEU A 21 42.41 -7.72 -25.28
CA LEU A 21 41.27 -8.64 -25.31
C LEU A 21 40.62 -8.79 -23.93
N MET A 22 41.44 -8.97 -22.89
CA MET A 22 40.95 -9.11 -21.51
C MET A 22 40.28 -7.82 -21.01
N SER A 23 40.83 -6.65 -21.36
CA SER A 23 40.20 -5.36 -21.08
C SER A 23 38.85 -5.20 -21.80
N SER A 24 38.77 -5.61 -23.08
CA SER A 24 37.54 -5.57 -23.86
C SER A 24 36.46 -6.50 -23.31
N MET A 25 36.84 -7.73 -22.90
CA MET A 25 35.94 -8.68 -22.26
C MET A 25 35.43 -8.17 -20.91
N CYS A 26 36.29 -7.58 -20.07
CA CYS A 26 35.87 -6.97 -18.81
C CYS A 26 34.89 -5.80 -19.03
N ARG A 27 35.12 -4.94 -20.04
CA ARG A 27 34.20 -3.85 -20.40
C ARG A 27 32.85 -4.39 -20.87
N LEU A 28 32.85 -5.45 -21.68
CA LEU A 28 31.63 -6.08 -22.16
C LEU A 28 30.83 -6.71 -21.00
N MET A 29 31.49 -7.45 -20.10
CA MET A 29 30.87 -8.03 -18.91
C MET A 29 30.28 -6.95 -17.99
N PHE A 30 31.01 -5.85 -17.79
CA PHE A 30 30.54 -4.71 -16.98
C PHE A 30 29.36 -4.01 -17.65
N ALA A 31 29.38 -3.82 -18.96
CA ALA A 31 28.26 -3.24 -19.72
C ALA A 31 27.01 -4.14 -19.66
N THR A 32 27.16 -5.46 -19.80
CA THR A 32 26.04 -6.40 -19.63
C THR A 32 25.51 -6.43 -18.20
N ALA A 33 26.38 -6.33 -17.19
CA ALA A 33 25.96 -6.24 -15.79
C ALA A 33 25.20 -4.94 -15.50
N ILE A 34 25.62 -3.81 -16.09
CA ILE A 34 24.88 -2.54 -16.03
C ILE A 34 23.54 -2.66 -16.74
N ILE A 35 23.46 -3.32 -17.89
CA ILE A 35 22.19 -3.51 -18.63
C ILE A 35 21.24 -4.44 -17.85
N LEU A 36 21.76 -5.52 -17.25
CA LEU A 36 20.98 -6.42 -16.37
C LEU A 36 20.53 -5.71 -15.09
N ALA A 37 21.39 -4.90 -14.48
CA ALA A 37 21.02 -4.05 -13.35
C ALA A 37 19.99 -2.99 -13.77
N ALA A 38 20.14 -2.37 -14.94
CA ALA A 38 19.19 -1.40 -15.50
C ALA A 38 17.86 -2.04 -15.89
N HIS A 39 17.81 -3.34 -16.22
CA HIS A 39 16.57 -4.09 -16.39
C HIS A 39 15.93 -4.55 -15.07
N GLN A 40 16.71 -4.72 -13.99
CA GLN A 40 16.15 -4.84 -12.63
C GLN A 40 15.66 -3.48 -12.09
N PHE A 41 16.25 -2.38 -12.55
CA PHE A 41 15.70 -1.02 -12.46
C PHE A 41 14.75 -0.75 -13.62
N SER A 42 13.83 -1.68 -13.90
CA SER A 42 12.59 -1.25 -14.56
C SER A 42 12.00 -0.18 -13.65
N ILE A 43 11.89 1.02 -14.19
CA ILE A 43 11.29 2.19 -13.55
C ILE A 43 9.85 1.79 -13.27
N TYR A 44 9.59 1.18 -12.11
CA TYR A 44 8.27 1.22 -11.53
C TYR A 44 7.93 2.70 -11.50
N SER A 45 6.82 3.06 -12.14
CA SER A 45 6.18 4.35 -11.94
C SER A 45 6.28 4.65 -10.44
N SER A 46 7.11 5.64 -10.12
CA SER A 46 7.31 6.03 -8.74
C SER A 46 5.93 6.44 -8.24
N HIS A 47 5.44 5.69 -7.24
CA HIS A 47 4.23 5.88 -6.42
C HIS A 47 2.96 5.05 -6.81
N PRO A 48 2.88 3.76 -6.42
CA PRO A 48 1.90 3.37 -5.41
C PRO A 48 0.38 3.44 -5.56
N ILE A 49 -0.29 3.89 -6.63
CA ILE A 49 -1.78 3.90 -6.59
C ILE A 49 -2.33 2.50 -6.86
N GLY A 50 -2.84 1.88 -5.80
CA GLY A 50 -3.60 0.64 -5.88
C GLY A 50 -5.09 0.84 -5.79
N VAL A 51 -5.83 -0.24 -6.06
CA VAL A 51 -7.29 -0.28 -5.87
C VAL A 51 -7.66 -1.53 -5.08
N CYS A 52 -8.51 -1.35 -4.08
CA CYS A 52 -9.06 -2.43 -3.27
C CYS A 52 -10.01 -3.30 -4.11
N TYR A 53 -9.76 -4.61 -4.14
CA TYR A 53 -10.65 -5.58 -4.77
C TYR A 53 -11.57 -6.21 -3.73
N GLY A 54 -12.67 -5.51 -3.44
CA GLY A 54 -13.76 -6.00 -2.59
C GLY A 54 -14.57 -7.09 -3.29
N LEU A 55 -14.98 -8.11 -2.52
CA LEU A 55 -15.69 -9.30 -3.02
C LEU A 55 -17.05 -9.53 -2.33
N ASN A 56 -17.58 -8.54 -1.61
CA ASN A 56 -18.90 -8.63 -0.99
C ASN A 56 -20.00 -8.31 -2.01
N GLY A 57 -20.06 -9.08 -3.09
CA GLY A 57 -21.13 -8.99 -4.07
C GLY A 57 -21.43 -10.33 -4.72
N ASP A 58 -22.69 -10.59 -5.05
CA ASP A 58 -23.15 -11.80 -5.75
C ASP A 58 -23.27 -11.63 -7.28
N ASN A 59 -22.95 -10.44 -7.78
CA ASN A 59 -23.07 -10.04 -9.18
C ASN A 59 -21.74 -9.57 -9.81
N LEU A 60 -20.61 -9.80 -9.13
CA LEU A 60 -19.29 -9.37 -9.58
C LEU A 60 -18.76 -10.22 -10.75
N PRO A 61 -17.93 -9.65 -11.66
CA PRO A 61 -17.29 -10.41 -12.73
C PRO A 61 -16.36 -11.51 -12.18
N PRO A 62 -16.06 -12.56 -12.98
CA PRO A 62 -15.07 -13.55 -12.61
C PRO A 62 -13.68 -12.93 -12.46
N PRO A 63 -12.79 -13.46 -11.58
CA PRO A 63 -11.50 -12.85 -11.28
C PRO A 63 -10.60 -12.59 -12.50
N SER A 64 -10.63 -13.44 -13.53
CA SER A 64 -9.85 -13.25 -14.76
C SER A 64 -10.24 -11.98 -15.52
N GLU A 65 -11.53 -11.67 -15.58
CA GLU A 65 -12.03 -10.42 -16.18
C GLU A 65 -11.66 -9.21 -15.33
N VAL A 66 -11.69 -9.34 -14.00
CA VAL A 66 -11.28 -8.26 -13.09
C VAL A 66 -9.79 -7.97 -13.23
N VAL A 67 -8.92 -8.99 -13.27
CA VAL A 67 -7.48 -8.82 -13.53
C VAL A 67 -7.25 -8.14 -14.89
N GLY A 68 -8.02 -8.52 -15.91
CA GLY A 68 -8.03 -7.83 -17.21
C GLY A 68 -8.38 -6.35 -17.08
N LEU A 69 -9.39 -6.02 -16.27
CA LEU A 69 -9.83 -4.65 -16.03
C LEU A 69 -8.80 -3.82 -15.26
N TYR A 70 -8.12 -4.40 -14.26
CA TYR A 70 -6.99 -3.75 -13.58
C TYR A 70 -5.91 -3.34 -14.59
N LYS A 71 -5.52 -4.28 -15.47
CA LYS A 71 -4.50 -4.02 -16.51
C LYS A 71 -4.94 -2.97 -17.52
N SER A 72 -6.17 -3.04 -18.03
CA SER A 72 -6.68 -2.05 -18.99
C SER A 72 -6.84 -0.66 -18.39
N SER A 73 -7.00 -0.57 -17.06
CA SER A 73 -7.11 0.68 -16.31
C SER A 73 -5.76 1.21 -15.81
N GLY A 74 -4.65 0.53 -16.13
CA GLY A 74 -3.31 0.91 -15.67
C GLY A 74 -3.10 0.78 -14.17
N ILE A 75 -3.91 -0.05 -13.47
CA ILE A 75 -3.80 -0.26 -12.03
C ILE A 75 -2.79 -1.38 -11.77
N GLU A 76 -1.66 -1.02 -11.15
CA GLU A 76 -0.54 -1.94 -10.92
C GLU A 76 -0.57 -2.61 -9.53
N PHE A 77 -1.40 -2.11 -8.60
CA PHE A 77 -1.46 -2.62 -7.23
C PHE A 77 -2.89 -3.01 -6.84
N LEU A 78 -3.03 -4.18 -6.24
CA LEU A 78 -4.31 -4.75 -5.85
C LEU A 78 -4.27 -5.16 -4.37
N ARG A 79 -5.29 -4.76 -3.60
CA ARG A 79 -5.48 -5.20 -2.22
C ARG A 79 -6.63 -6.20 -2.10
N LEU A 80 -6.34 -7.37 -1.53
CA LEU A 80 -7.30 -8.41 -1.15
C LEU A 80 -7.50 -8.46 0.36
N TYR A 81 -8.73 -8.74 0.78
CA TYR A 81 -9.15 -8.78 2.19
C TYR A 81 -9.09 -10.18 2.82
N GLU A 82 -8.86 -11.21 2.00
CA GLU A 82 -8.70 -12.59 2.43
C GLU A 82 -8.04 -13.41 1.31
N PRO A 83 -7.40 -14.56 1.61
CA PRO A 83 -6.83 -15.41 0.57
C PRO A 83 -7.92 -16.08 -0.26
N ARG A 84 -7.93 -15.77 -1.55
CA ARG A 84 -8.87 -16.28 -2.54
C ARG A 84 -8.11 -16.98 -3.65
N SER A 85 -8.10 -18.31 -3.63
CA SER A 85 -7.33 -19.12 -4.60
C SER A 85 -7.75 -18.85 -6.04
N ASP A 86 -9.06 -18.66 -6.29
CA ASP A 86 -9.60 -18.29 -7.60
C ASP A 86 -9.04 -16.95 -8.11
N VAL A 87 -8.85 -15.97 -7.22
CA VAL A 87 -8.25 -14.69 -7.56
C VAL A 87 -6.73 -14.80 -7.74
N LEU A 88 -6.06 -15.55 -6.86
CA LEU A 88 -4.60 -15.76 -6.95
C LEU A 88 -4.22 -16.53 -8.23
N GLU A 89 -5.03 -17.50 -8.65
CA GLU A 89 -4.87 -18.18 -9.94
C GLU A 89 -5.01 -17.20 -11.12
N ALA A 90 -6.01 -16.30 -11.08
CA ALA A 90 -6.17 -15.27 -12.10
C ALA A 90 -5.02 -14.24 -12.14
N LEU A 91 -4.33 -14.03 -11.02
CA LEU A 91 -3.22 -13.08 -10.90
C LEU A 91 -1.88 -13.62 -11.41
N ARG A 92 -1.75 -14.93 -11.65
CA ARG A 92 -0.49 -15.54 -12.13
C ARG A 92 -0.02 -14.87 -13.43
N GLY A 93 1.23 -14.41 -13.43
CA GLY A 93 1.85 -13.75 -14.58
C GLY A 93 1.22 -12.40 -14.96
N SER A 94 0.32 -11.84 -14.15
CA SER A 94 -0.36 -10.58 -14.46
C SER A 94 0.57 -9.36 -14.39
N GLY A 95 1.58 -9.42 -13.52
CA GLY A 95 2.47 -8.30 -13.17
C GLY A 95 1.90 -7.36 -12.10
N ILE A 96 0.66 -7.57 -11.66
CA ILE A 96 0.01 -6.76 -10.61
C ILE A 96 0.60 -7.14 -9.26
N ALA A 97 1.06 -6.15 -8.50
CA ALA A 97 1.55 -6.33 -7.14
C ALA A 97 0.39 -6.43 -6.13
N VAL A 98 0.48 -7.40 -5.23
CA VAL A 98 -0.63 -7.82 -4.36
C VAL A 98 -0.33 -7.48 -2.91
N ALA A 99 -1.28 -6.80 -2.28
CA ALA A 99 -1.44 -6.75 -0.83
C ALA A 99 -2.48 -7.81 -0.42
N LEU A 100 -2.11 -8.71 0.49
CA LEU A 100 -2.97 -9.80 0.95
C LEU A 100 -2.99 -9.87 2.48
N CYS A 101 -4.14 -10.18 3.08
CA CYS A 101 -4.24 -10.47 4.51
C CYS A 101 -4.84 -11.86 4.77
N PRO A 102 -4.47 -12.53 5.90
CA PRO A 102 -5.34 -13.54 6.49
C PRO A 102 -6.66 -12.91 6.90
N LYS A 103 -7.68 -13.75 7.14
CA LYS A 103 -8.89 -13.28 7.78
C LYS A 103 -8.59 -12.84 9.22
N ASN A 104 -9.34 -11.88 9.74
CA ASN A 104 -9.13 -11.39 11.10
C ASN A 104 -9.28 -12.51 12.15
N GLU A 105 -10.20 -13.45 11.94
CA GLU A 105 -10.42 -14.61 12.81
C GLU A 105 -9.22 -15.56 12.91
N ASP A 106 -8.34 -15.59 11.90
CA ASP A 106 -7.15 -16.44 11.89
C ASP A 106 -5.99 -15.83 12.69
N LEU A 107 -6.06 -14.53 12.99
CA LEU A 107 -4.94 -13.74 13.53
C LEU A 107 -4.45 -14.28 14.87
N ALA A 108 -5.36 -14.64 15.78
CA ALA A 108 -5.00 -15.20 17.09
C ALA A 108 -4.27 -16.53 16.94
N HIS A 109 -4.69 -17.37 15.99
CA HIS A 109 -4.07 -18.67 15.73
C HIS A 109 -2.66 -18.51 15.14
N ILE A 110 -2.49 -17.59 14.19
CA ILE A 110 -1.20 -17.23 13.58
C ILE A 110 -0.23 -16.65 14.64
N ALA A 111 -0.73 -15.80 15.54
CA ALA A 111 0.07 -15.20 16.61
C ALA A 111 0.58 -16.21 17.64
N GLN A 112 -0.28 -17.15 18.05
CA GLN A 112 0.01 -18.06 19.16
C GLN A 112 0.84 -19.29 18.74
N ARG A 113 0.85 -19.63 17.45
CA ARG A 113 1.46 -20.86 16.94
C ARG A 113 2.32 -20.54 15.70
N PRO A 114 3.66 -20.54 15.78
CA PRO A 114 4.51 -20.32 14.61
C PRO A 114 4.20 -21.26 13.44
N GLY A 115 3.93 -22.54 13.70
CA GLY A 115 3.53 -23.50 12.67
C GLY A 115 2.19 -23.17 11.98
N ALA A 116 1.33 -22.36 12.60
CA ALA A 116 0.13 -21.84 11.94
C ALA A 116 0.45 -20.76 10.91
N ALA A 117 1.44 -19.90 11.19
CA ALA A 117 1.94 -18.94 10.21
C ALA A 117 2.58 -19.68 9.02
N ASP A 118 3.36 -20.74 9.29
CA ASP A 118 3.92 -21.59 8.23
C ASP A 118 2.82 -22.25 7.39
N ALA A 119 1.79 -22.80 8.03
CA ALA A 119 0.66 -23.40 7.33
C ALA A 119 -0.09 -22.38 6.46
N TRP A 120 -0.31 -21.16 6.98
CA TRP A 120 -0.96 -20.09 6.22
C TRP A 120 -0.13 -19.66 5.00
N VAL A 121 1.19 -19.45 5.18
CA VAL A 121 2.11 -19.10 4.08
C VAL A 121 2.20 -20.23 3.05
N ASN A 122 2.33 -21.48 3.49
CA ASN A 122 2.41 -22.64 2.59
C ASN A 122 1.11 -22.90 1.82
N THR A 123 -0.03 -22.47 2.34
CA THR A 123 -1.32 -22.62 1.68
C THR A 123 -1.59 -21.47 0.70
N ASN A 124 -1.30 -20.24 1.11
CA ASN A 124 -1.80 -19.05 0.42
C ASN A 124 -0.74 -18.29 -0.39
N ILE A 125 0.55 -18.49 -0.11
CA ILE A 125 1.65 -17.76 -0.73
C ILE A 125 2.54 -18.70 -1.55
N ALA A 126 3.06 -19.76 -0.93
CA ALA A 126 4.03 -20.65 -1.56
C ALA A 126 3.58 -21.24 -2.91
N PRO A 127 2.31 -21.62 -3.14
CA PRO A 127 1.88 -22.14 -4.44
C PRO A 127 1.89 -21.11 -5.58
N TYR A 128 1.95 -19.83 -5.24
CA TYR A 128 1.83 -18.69 -6.17
C TYR A 128 3.09 -17.84 -6.24
N MET A 129 4.08 -18.09 -5.38
CA MET A 129 5.23 -17.19 -5.14
C MET A 129 6.10 -16.90 -6.38
N ASN A 130 6.07 -17.76 -7.40
CA ASN A 130 6.83 -17.57 -8.64
C ASN A 130 6.06 -16.79 -9.72
N ASP A 131 4.73 -16.68 -9.59
CA ASP A 131 3.85 -16.14 -10.63
C ASP A 131 3.03 -14.93 -10.16
N VAL A 132 2.83 -14.79 -8.84
CA VAL A 132 2.09 -13.68 -8.22
C VAL A 132 3.06 -12.79 -7.46
N LEU A 133 3.01 -11.49 -7.74
CA LEU A 133 3.90 -10.50 -7.12
C LEU A 133 3.35 -10.07 -5.76
N PHE A 134 3.56 -10.88 -4.73
CA PHE A 134 3.24 -10.47 -3.35
C PHE A 134 4.17 -9.35 -2.91
N ARG A 135 3.60 -8.20 -2.55
CA ARG A 135 4.35 -7.04 -2.09
C ARG A 135 4.05 -6.68 -0.64
N TRP A 136 2.80 -6.89 -0.20
CA TRP A 136 2.41 -6.66 1.19
C TRP A 136 1.67 -7.87 1.77
N ILE A 137 1.99 -8.22 3.02
CA ILE A 137 1.13 -9.06 3.85
C ILE A 137 0.66 -8.22 5.04
N ILE A 138 -0.65 -8.06 5.14
CA ILE A 138 -1.32 -7.20 6.12
C ILE A 138 -1.87 -8.08 7.25
N LEU A 139 -1.40 -7.92 8.49
CA LEU A 139 -1.83 -8.72 9.63
C LEU A 139 -2.85 -7.93 10.45
N GLY A 140 -4.12 -8.14 10.12
CA GLY A 140 -5.26 -7.47 10.71
C GLY A 140 -5.75 -6.28 9.88
N ASN A 141 -7.07 -6.22 9.71
CA ASN A 141 -7.78 -5.08 9.14
C ASN A 141 -8.72 -4.50 10.19
N GLU A 142 -8.38 -3.31 10.70
CA GLU A 142 -9.13 -2.58 11.71
C GLU A 142 -9.38 -3.34 13.02
N VAL A 143 -8.45 -4.21 13.40
CA VAL A 143 -8.52 -4.99 14.65
C VAL A 143 -7.95 -4.27 15.87
N ILE A 144 -7.34 -3.09 15.66
CA ILE A 144 -6.84 -2.19 16.68
C ILE A 144 -7.63 -0.88 16.55
N PRO A 145 -8.42 -0.46 17.55
CA PRO A 145 -8.67 -1.12 18.83
C PRO A 145 -9.58 -2.36 18.69
N GLY A 146 -9.47 -3.31 19.62
CA GLY A 146 -10.34 -4.49 19.63
C GLY A 146 -9.75 -5.70 20.37
N SER A 147 -10.55 -6.76 20.50
CA SER A 147 -10.14 -7.99 21.21
C SER A 147 -8.98 -8.75 20.54
N LEU A 148 -8.72 -8.44 19.27
CA LEU A 148 -7.64 -9.05 18.48
C LEU A 148 -6.35 -8.22 18.47
N ALA A 149 -6.36 -7.01 19.02
CA ALA A 149 -5.24 -6.07 18.95
C ALA A 149 -3.91 -6.70 19.41
N ASN A 150 -3.93 -7.34 20.58
CA ASN A 150 -2.74 -7.93 21.20
C ASN A 150 -2.13 -9.11 20.40
N TYR A 151 -2.83 -9.64 19.40
CA TYR A 151 -2.29 -10.69 18.53
C TYR A 151 -1.53 -10.13 17.33
N VAL A 152 -1.73 -8.87 16.95
CA VAL A 152 -1.11 -8.27 15.76
C VAL A 152 0.42 -8.35 15.79
N PRO A 153 1.14 -7.93 16.85
CA PRO A 153 2.60 -7.94 16.84
C PRO A 153 3.20 -9.35 16.67
N ALA A 154 2.66 -10.34 17.38
CA ALA A 154 3.13 -11.72 17.28
C ALA A 154 2.78 -12.36 15.93
N ALA A 155 1.61 -12.06 15.37
CA ALA A 155 1.24 -12.52 14.02
C ALA A 155 2.18 -11.95 12.95
N MET A 156 2.54 -10.66 13.04
CA MET A 156 3.52 -10.02 12.16
C MET A 156 4.89 -10.71 12.25
N ALA A 157 5.37 -10.95 13.47
CA ALA A 157 6.67 -11.60 13.69
C ALA A 157 6.71 -13.03 13.14
N ASN A 158 5.70 -13.86 13.45
CA ASN A 158 5.63 -15.24 12.98
C ASN A 158 5.52 -15.29 11.45
N THR A 159 4.66 -14.47 10.85
CA THR A 159 4.47 -14.45 9.39
C THR A 159 5.74 -13.98 8.67
N ARG A 160 6.46 -12.99 9.22
CA ARG A 160 7.75 -12.56 8.68
C ARG A 160 8.77 -13.71 8.66
N HIS A 161 8.82 -14.49 9.74
CA HIS A 161 9.70 -15.67 9.81
C HIS A 161 9.34 -16.70 8.73
N SER A 162 8.06 -17.04 8.60
CA SER A 162 7.58 -18.00 7.60
C SER A 162 7.86 -17.55 6.16
N LEU A 163 7.65 -16.26 5.84
CA LEU A 163 7.97 -15.71 4.51
C LEU A 163 9.47 -15.76 4.22
N ALA A 164 10.32 -15.40 5.20
CA ALA A 164 11.77 -15.48 5.05
C ALA A 164 12.24 -16.92 4.80
N ALA A 165 11.62 -17.92 5.44
CA ALA A 165 11.95 -19.33 5.27
C ALA A 165 11.71 -19.85 3.84
N ILE A 166 10.78 -19.24 3.10
CA ILE A 166 10.51 -19.56 1.68
C ILE A 166 11.17 -18.57 0.70
N GLY A 167 12.11 -17.74 1.16
CA GLY A 167 12.84 -16.80 0.31
C GLY A 167 12.12 -15.48 -0.01
N LEU A 168 11.02 -15.18 0.68
CA LEU A 168 10.23 -13.95 0.52
C LEU A 168 10.49 -12.93 1.63
N ALA A 169 11.73 -12.82 2.10
CA ALA A 169 12.11 -11.92 3.20
C ALA A 169 11.89 -10.42 2.89
N ASN A 170 11.77 -10.04 1.61
CA ASN A 170 11.57 -8.67 1.17
C ASN A 170 10.08 -8.26 1.08
N VAL A 171 9.14 -9.17 1.33
CA VAL A 171 7.71 -8.85 1.35
C VAL A 171 7.42 -7.98 2.56
N THR A 172 6.76 -6.84 2.33
CA THR A 172 6.46 -5.88 3.39
C THR A 172 5.38 -6.44 4.32
N ILE A 173 5.68 -6.51 5.61
CA ILE A 173 4.71 -6.85 6.66
C ILE A 173 4.16 -5.55 7.24
N THR A 174 2.83 -5.42 7.29
CA THR A 174 2.17 -4.28 7.94
C THR A 174 0.84 -4.68 8.60
N THR A 175 0.10 -3.73 9.14
CA THR A 175 -1.26 -3.86 9.67
C THR A 175 -2.08 -2.63 9.26
N VAL A 176 -3.40 -2.75 9.24
CA VAL A 176 -4.31 -1.64 8.91
C VAL A 176 -5.10 -1.25 10.14
N ILE A 177 -5.08 0.05 10.48
CA ILE A 177 -5.87 0.60 11.59
C ILE A 177 -6.88 1.64 11.09
N PRO A 178 -8.05 1.76 11.75
CA PRO A 178 -9.10 2.71 11.41
C PRO A 178 -8.83 4.09 12.01
N GLY A 179 -9.52 5.11 11.50
CA GLY A 179 -9.49 6.47 12.05
C GLY A 179 -9.85 6.56 13.55
N ASN A 180 -10.73 5.69 14.05
CA ASN A 180 -11.16 5.67 15.45
C ASN A 180 -10.15 4.98 16.40
N ALA A 181 -8.96 4.60 15.92
CA ALA A 181 -7.84 4.22 16.79
C ALA A 181 -7.21 5.43 17.50
N LEU A 182 -7.47 6.65 17.04
CA LEU A 182 -7.06 7.85 17.73
C LEU A 182 -8.12 8.27 18.76
N GLU A 183 -7.71 8.47 20.01
CA GLU A 183 -8.55 9.06 21.06
C GLU A 183 -8.77 10.55 20.80
N SER A 184 -7.73 11.22 20.31
CA SER A 184 -7.74 12.63 19.95
C SER A 184 -7.17 12.78 18.55
N SER A 185 -7.82 13.57 17.70
CA SER A 185 -7.39 13.86 16.33
C SER A 185 -7.55 15.33 15.93
N PHE A 186 -8.08 16.18 16.83
CA PHE A 186 -8.30 17.61 16.55
C PHE A 186 -7.79 18.51 17.69
N PRO A 187 -6.96 19.53 17.38
CA PRO A 187 -6.30 19.75 16.09
C PRO A 187 -5.34 18.57 15.75
N PRO A 188 -4.85 18.42 14.51
CA PRO A 188 -4.03 17.28 14.12
C PRO A 188 -2.81 17.02 15.03
N SER A 189 -2.14 18.06 15.53
CA SER A 189 -1.04 17.95 16.50
C SER A 189 -1.44 17.31 17.84
N ALA A 190 -2.73 17.36 18.19
CA ALA A 190 -3.29 16.67 19.35
C ALA A 190 -3.51 15.17 19.10
N GLY A 191 -3.29 14.68 17.88
CA GLY A 191 -3.29 13.27 17.49
C GLY A 191 -2.66 12.34 18.52
N ALA A 192 -3.43 11.41 19.08
CA ALA A 192 -2.93 10.47 20.10
C ALA A 192 -3.72 9.16 20.05
N PHE A 193 -3.02 8.02 20.17
CA PHE A 193 -3.65 6.73 20.43
C PHE A 193 -4.27 6.71 21.82
N SER A 194 -5.34 5.94 22.00
CA SER A 194 -5.93 5.73 23.31
C SER A 194 -4.99 4.92 24.22
N SER A 195 -5.10 5.15 25.53
CA SER A 195 -4.25 4.48 26.53
C SER A 195 -4.34 2.95 26.49
N ASP A 196 -5.49 2.38 26.12
CA ASP A 196 -5.73 0.94 26.03
C ASP A 196 -5.05 0.26 24.83
N ILE A 197 -4.63 1.02 23.81
CA ILE A 197 -3.89 0.48 22.66
C ILE A 197 -2.45 1.00 22.55
N THR A 198 -2.00 1.86 23.45
CA THR A 198 -0.68 2.50 23.34
C THR A 198 0.44 1.46 23.32
N ASP A 199 0.41 0.47 24.21
CA ASP A 199 1.45 -0.58 24.29
C ASP A 199 1.50 -1.47 23.03
N VAL A 200 0.32 -1.81 22.47
CA VAL A 200 0.27 -2.57 21.22
C VAL A 200 0.77 -1.73 20.05
N MET A 201 0.44 -0.43 20.00
CA MET A 201 0.92 0.47 18.95
C MET A 201 2.43 0.71 19.03
N VAL A 202 3.02 0.80 20.23
CA VAL A 202 4.48 0.81 20.41
C VAL A 202 5.10 -0.46 19.83
N SER A 203 4.52 -1.62 20.12
CA SER A 203 5.00 -2.91 19.60
C SER A 203 4.90 -2.99 18.07
N VAL A 204 3.76 -2.59 17.50
CA VAL A 204 3.56 -2.52 16.04
C VAL A 204 4.55 -1.56 15.40
N ALA A 205 4.65 -0.32 15.91
CA ALA A 205 5.55 0.69 15.36
C ALA A 205 7.02 0.25 15.40
N GLY A 206 7.44 -0.43 16.48
CA GLY A 206 8.77 -1.04 16.58
C GLY A 206 9.02 -2.07 15.48
N ILE A 207 8.07 -2.98 15.26
CA ILE A 207 8.17 -4.00 14.20
C ILE A 207 8.25 -3.37 12.81
N LEU A 208 7.46 -2.34 12.54
CA LEU A 208 7.42 -1.66 11.24
C LEU A 208 8.70 -0.88 10.97
N ALA A 209 9.21 -0.16 11.98
CA ALA A 209 10.44 0.63 11.89
C ALA A 209 11.66 -0.23 11.52
N THR A 210 11.75 -1.48 12.03
CA THR A 210 12.87 -2.38 11.69
C THR A 210 12.92 -2.79 10.22
N SER A 211 11.82 -2.68 9.48
CA SER A 211 11.71 -3.06 8.07
C SER A 211 11.37 -1.89 7.15
N ASP A 212 11.46 -0.65 7.64
CA ASP A 212 11.08 0.58 6.89
C ASP A 212 9.67 0.49 6.27
N ALA A 213 8.78 -0.25 6.94
CA ALA A 213 7.41 -0.52 6.49
C ALA A 213 6.46 0.59 6.98
N PRO A 214 5.47 1.00 6.18
CA PRO A 214 4.47 1.95 6.63
C PRO A 214 3.49 1.30 7.62
N LEU A 215 2.98 2.07 8.57
CA LEU A 215 1.70 1.79 9.20
C LEU A 215 0.60 2.16 8.20
N MET A 216 -0.26 1.20 7.84
CA MET A 216 -1.35 1.47 6.91
C MET A 216 -2.59 1.92 7.68
N ILE A 217 -3.28 2.94 7.19
CA ILE A 217 -4.48 3.51 7.80
C ILE A 217 -5.63 3.61 6.80
N ASN A 218 -6.86 3.43 7.29
CA ASN A 218 -8.06 3.73 6.52
C ASN A 218 -8.49 5.18 6.78
N VAL A 219 -8.57 6.00 5.72
CA VAL A 219 -8.83 7.45 5.82
C VAL A 219 -10.02 7.83 4.96
N TYR A 220 -11.11 8.25 5.60
CA TYR A 220 -12.37 8.56 4.93
C TYR A 220 -12.92 9.93 5.38
N PRO A 221 -12.50 11.02 4.73
CA PRO A 221 -13.08 12.36 4.93
C PRO A 221 -14.60 12.40 4.76
N TYR A 222 -15.14 11.52 3.89
CA TYR A 222 -16.58 11.36 3.69
C TYR A 222 -17.35 11.17 5.00
N PHE A 223 -16.94 10.24 5.87
CA PHE A 223 -17.69 9.93 7.09
C PHE A 223 -17.70 11.10 8.08
N ALA A 224 -16.57 11.81 8.20
CA ALA A 224 -16.49 13.01 9.03
C ALA A 224 -17.37 14.16 8.47
N TYR A 225 -17.38 14.35 7.15
CA TYR A 225 -18.25 15.31 6.49
C TYR A 225 -19.73 14.97 6.66
N ALA A 226 -20.13 13.75 6.35
CA ALA A 226 -21.54 13.33 6.38
C ALA A 226 -22.12 13.33 7.81
N SER A 227 -21.29 13.04 8.83
CA SER A 227 -21.73 13.04 10.23
C SER A 227 -21.78 14.43 10.87
N ASN A 228 -20.94 15.38 10.43
CA ASN A 228 -20.89 16.72 11.00
C ASN A 228 -20.62 17.81 9.94
N PRO A 229 -21.54 18.01 8.98
CA PRO A 229 -21.34 18.95 7.88
C PRO A 229 -21.28 20.42 8.32
N SER A 230 -21.69 20.73 9.56
CA SER A 230 -21.59 22.09 10.13
C SER A 230 -20.17 22.46 10.55
N GLN A 231 -19.34 21.47 10.93
CA GLN A 231 -17.97 21.69 11.39
C GLN A 231 -16.95 21.22 10.34
N VAL A 232 -17.33 20.26 9.51
CA VAL A 232 -16.53 19.79 8.38
C VAL A 232 -17.20 20.29 7.09
N PRO A 233 -16.72 21.39 6.48
CA PRO A 233 -17.32 21.88 5.24
C PRO A 233 -16.94 21.00 4.05
N ALA A 234 -17.81 20.93 3.04
CA ALA A 234 -17.64 20.04 1.89
C ALA A 234 -16.34 20.29 1.14
N ASN A 235 -15.95 21.55 0.95
CA ASN A 235 -14.72 21.93 0.25
C ASN A 235 -13.45 21.42 0.95
N TYR A 236 -13.47 21.32 2.29
CA TYR A 236 -12.39 20.74 3.08
C TYR A 236 -12.28 19.23 2.88
N ALA A 237 -13.42 18.53 2.86
CA ALA A 237 -13.46 17.08 2.65
C ALA A 237 -13.15 16.67 1.19
N LEU A 238 -13.44 17.53 0.22
CA LEU A 238 -13.31 17.27 -1.23
C LEU A 238 -12.02 17.83 -1.85
N PHE A 239 -11.08 18.34 -1.06
CA PHE A 239 -9.84 18.99 -1.52
C PHE A 239 -10.06 20.24 -2.40
N THR A 240 -11.15 20.97 -2.22
CA THR A 240 -11.48 22.16 -3.03
C THR A 240 -11.43 23.46 -2.24
N ALA A 241 -10.94 23.45 -0.99
CA ALA A 241 -10.76 24.69 -0.24
C ALA A 241 -9.58 25.50 -0.82
N THR A 242 -9.79 26.80 -0.99
CA THR A 242 -8.76 27.75 -1.46
C THR A 242 -8.00 28.41 -0.32
N ASP A 243 -8.56 28.36 0.89
CA ASP A 243 -8.02 28.92 2.11
C ASP A 243 -7.88 27.81 3.15
N PRO A 244 -6.91 27.90 4.09
CA PRO A 244 -6.76 26.90 5.14
C PRO A 244 -8.02 26.84 6.01
N VAL A 245 -8.56 25.65 6.19
CA VAL A 245 -9.75 25.41 7.03
C VAL A 245 -9.33 25.21 8.49
N VAL A 246 -8.16 24.60 8.71
CA VAL A 246 -7.57 24.43 10.05
C VAL A 246 -6.15 24.97 10.04
N THR A 247 -5.85 25.81 11.05
CA THR A 247 -4.50 26.28 11.36
C THR A 247 -4.09 25.69 12.71
N ASP A 248 -3.02 24.90 12.71
CA ASP A 248 -2.51 24.18 13.88
C ASP A 248 -1.02 24.50 14.07
N GLY A 249 -0.75 25.55 14.84
CA GLY A 249 0.58 26.13 14.93
C GLY A 249 1.05 26.65 13.57
N SER A 250 2.13 26.07 13.04
CA SER A 250 2.66 26.38 11.71
C SER A 250 2.06 25.54 10.57
N PHE A 251 1.23 24.54 10.89
CA PHE A 251 0.61 23.68 9.88
C PHE A 251 -0.71 24.26 9.41
N LEU A 252 -0.86 24.34 8.09
CA LEU A 252 -2.06 24.83 7.41
C LEU A 252 -2.72 23.66 6.66
N TYR A 253 -3.95 23.34 7.01
CA TYR A 253 -4.70 22.25 6.39
C TYR A 253 -5.78 22.79 5.48
N PHE A 254 -5.60 22.54 4.18
CA PHE A 254 -6.56 22.89 3.12
C PHE A 254 -7.53 21.75 2.83
N ASN A 255 -7.21 20.53 3.24
CA ASN A 255 -8.06 19.37 3.09
C ASN A 255 -8.08 18.51 4.35
N LEU A 256 -9.19 17.80 4.58
CA LEU A 256 -9.39 16.99 5.77
C LEU A 256 -8.52 15.72 5.77
N PHE A 257 -8.21 15.19 4.59
CA PHE A 257 -7.34 14.02 4.45
C PHE A 257 -5.98 14.26 5.12
N ASP A 258 -5.31 15.38 4.81
CA ASP A 258 -4.04 15.77 5.42
C ASP A 258 -4.14 15.87 6.94
N ALA A 259 -5.21 16.48 7.44
CA ALA A 259 -5.43 16.62 8.89
C ALA A 259 -5.63 15.25 9.57
N MET A 260 -6.34 14.33 8.93
CA MET A 260 -6.53 12.97 9.45
C MET A 260 -5.20 12.18 9.44
N VAL A 261 -4.41 12.28 8.37
CA VAL A 261 -3.10 11.60 8.27
C VAL A 261 -2.11 12.18 9.27
N ASP A 262 -2.05 13.51 9.41
CA ASP A 262 -1.13 14.17 10.35
C ASP A 262 -1.50 13.94 11.82
N ALA A 263 -2.77 13.64 12.12
CA ALA A 263 -3.15 13.16 13.44
C ALA A 263 -2.51 11.81 13.77
N PHE A 264 -2.36 10.90 12.81
CA PHE A 264 -1.59 9.66 13.01
C PHE A 264 -0.10 9.92 13.14
N HIS A 265 0.48 10.82 12.34
CA HIS A 265 1.89 11.20 12.51
C HIS A 265 2.16 11.80 13.90
N ALA A 266 1.29 12.67 14.40
CA ALA A 266 1.39 13.22 15.75
C ALA A 266 1.27 12.13 16.83
N ALA A 267 0.38 11.15 16.64
CA ALA A 267 0.25 10.03 17.57
C ALA A 267 1.50 9.15 17.60
N LEU A 268 2.08 8.84 16.43
CA LEU A 268 3.33 8.07 16.31
C LEU A 268 4.52 8.78 16.96
N GLU A 269 4.62 10.11 16.80
CA GLU A 269 5.65 10.91 17.48
C GLU A 269 5.54 10.83 19.00
N LYS A 270 4.32 10.88 19.55
CA LYS A 270 4.08 10.79 21.01
C LYS A 270 4.46 9.44 21.61
N ILE A 271 4.41 8.37 20.82
CA ILE A 271 4.84 7.03 21.26
C ILE A 271 6.28 6.71 20.85
N GLY A 272 7.07 7.69 20.40
CA GLY A 272 8.50 7.56 20.15
C GLY A 272 8.90 7.10 18.75
N TYR A 273 8.00 7.17 17.76
CA TYR A 273 8.23 6.74 16.38
C TYR A 273 8.01 7.88 15.36
N PRO A 274 8.77 8.99 15.47
CA PRO A 274 8.56 10.16 14.61
C PRO A 274 8.79 9.90 13.13
N ASP A 275 9.71 8.99 12.78
CA ASP A 275 10.09 8.72 11.39
C ASP A 275 9.26 7.61 10.73
N LEU A 276 8.31 7.00 11.45
CA LEU A 276 7.52 5.92 10.90
C LEU A 276 6.61 6.44 9.78
N LYS A 277 6.69 5.77 8.62
CA LYS A 277 5.86 6.08 7.46
C LYS A 277 4.41 5.72 7.73
N VAL A 278 3.51 6.51 7.15
CA VAL A 278 2.08 6.20 7.10
C VAL A 278 1.73 5.95 5.63
N GLY A 279 0.94 4.90 5.38
CA GLY A 279 0.36 4.60 4.08
C GLY A 279 -1.16 4.52 4.19
N ILE A 280 -1.84 4.63 3.06
CA ILE A 280 -3.29 4.64 2.98
C ILE A 280 -3.76 3.28 2.49
N ALA A 281 -4.36 2.51 3.38
CA ALA A 281 -4.90 1.20 3.05
C ALA A 281 -6.26 1.28 2.38
N GLU A 282 -7.04 2.33 2.69
CA GLU A 282 -8.28 2.66 2.02
C GLU A 282 -8.55 4.14 2.09
N SER A 283 -9.06 4.67 0.99
CA SER A 283 -9.72 5.95 0.95
C SER A 283 -10.63 6.01 -0.28
N GLY A 284 -11.80 6.63 -0.13
CA GLY A 284 -12.78 6.70 -1.19
C GLY A 284 -13.98 7.54 -0.81
N TRP A 285 -14.89 7.70 -1.78
CA TRP A 285 -16.12 8.46 -1.58
C TRP A 285 -17.29 7.78 -2.29
N PRO A 286 -18.43 7.56 -1.61
CA PRO A 286 -19.55 6.84 -2.18
C PRO A 286 -20.33 7.70 -3.18
N SER A 287 -20.69 7.09 -4.30
CA SER A 287 -21.41 7.74 -5.40
C SER A 287 -22.92 7.90 -5.16
N ALA A 288 -23.49 7.16 -4.18
CA ALA A 288 -24.90 7.20 -3.82
C ALA A 288 -25.13 6.72 -2.37
N GLY A 289 -26.37 6.85 -1.89
CA GLY A 289 -26.85 6.20 -0.66
C GLY A 289 -27.05 7.11 0.55
N ASN A 290 -26.63 8.38 0.48
CA ASN A 290 -26.82 9.37 1.55
C ASN A 290 -26.79 10.80 1.00
N ASP A 291 -27.85 11.20 0.28
CA ASP A 291 -27.99 12.54 -0.26
C ASP A 291 -28.16 13.59 0.86
N PRO A 292 -27.58 14.80 0.72
CA PRO A 292 -26.80 15.31 -0.41
C PRO A 292 -25.29 15.02 -0.33
N TYR A 293 -24.85 14.20 0.64
CA TYR A 293 -23.44 13.97 0.92
C TYR A 293 -22.78 13.00 -0.07
N THR A 294 -23.58 12.20 -0.76
CA THR A 294 -23.15 11.29 -1.83
C THR A 294 -23.62 11.78 -3.18
N SER A 295 -22.76 11.69 -4.19
CA SER A 295 -23.14 11.83 -5.60
C SER A 295 -22.00 11.32 -6.47
N ILE A 296 -22.30 10.96 -7.72
CA ILE A 296 -21.28 10.66 -8.74
C ILE A 296 -20.28 11.81 -8.86
N GLY A 297 -20.77 13.07 -8.82
CA GLY A 297 -19.93 14.26 -8.87
C GLY A 297 -18.94 14.34 -7.70
N ASN A 298 -19.43 14.20 -6.46
CA ASN A 298 -18.57 14.22 -5.27
C ASN A 298 -17.55 13.07 -5.28
N ALA A 299 -17.98 11.87 -5.67
CA ALA A 299 -17.09 10.71 -5.75
C ALA A 299 -15.96 10.91 -6.76
N MET A 300 -16.30 11.41 -7.95
CA MET A 300 -15.31 11.76 -8.98
C MET A 300 -14.36 12.85 -8.49
N THR A 301 -14.88 13.94 -7.90
CA THR A 301 -14.06 15.04 -7.38
C THR A 301 -13.10 14.55 -6.30
N TYR A 302 -13.60 13.83 -5.31
CA TYR A 302 -12.80 13.33 -4.20
C TYR A 302 -11.66 12.43 -4.68
N ASN A 303 -12.00 11.36 -5.42
CA ASN A 303 -11.01 10.38 -5.84
C ASN A 303 -9.96 10.99 -6.78
N ARG A 304 -10.36 11.94 -7.64
CA ARG A 304 -9.43 12.59 -8.59
C ARG A 304 -8.45 13.47 -7.84
N ASN A 305 -8.96 14.25 -6.89
CA ASN A 305 -8.13 15.15 -6.10
C ASN A 305 -7.22 14.37 -5.14
N LEU A 306 -7.71 13.29 -4.54
CA LEU A 306 -6.90 12.38 -3.73
C LEU A 306 -5.74 11.81 -4.54
N MET A 307 -6.02 11.23 -5.71
CA MET A 307 -4.98 10.65 -6.59
C MET A 307 -3.94 11.70 -6.98
N ASN A 308 -4.38 12.89 -7.43
CA ASN A 308 -3.48 13.99 -7.76
C ASN A 308 -2.65 14.43 -6.55
N HIS A 309 -3.26 14.47 -5.37
CA HIS A 309 -2.62 14.90 -4.14
C HIS A 309 -1.51 13.92 -3.73
N VAL A 310 -1.83 12.64 -3.53
CA VAL A 310 -0.86 11.65 -2.98
C VAL A 310 0.27 11.29 -3.96
N LEU A 311 0.10 11.54 -5.26
CA LEU A 311 1.15 11.37 -6.27
C LEU A 311 2.19 12.50 -6.29
N GLN A 312 1.86 13.65 -5.71
CA GLN A 312 2.68 14.87 -5.85
C GLN A 312 3.05 15.49 -4.51
N ASN A 313 2.27 15.22 -3.46
CA ASN A 313 2.35 15.88 -2.18
C ASN A 313 2.43 14.84 -1.06
N GLY A 314 3.15 15.22 0.00
CA GLY A 314 2.90 14.65 1.33
C GLY A 314 1.92 15.54 2.08
N THR A 315 1.88 15.39 3.40
CA THR A 315 1.06 16.21 4.29
C THR A 315 1.83 17.44 4.79
N PRO A 316 1.17 18.43 5.43
CA PRO A 316 1.85 19.54 6.10
C PRO A 316 2.92 19.11 7.10
N ARG A 317 2.71 18.05 7.89
CA ARG A 317 3.68 17.52 8.86
C ARG A 317 4.76 16.65 8.24
N ARG A 318 4.54 16.10 7.04
CA ARG A 318 5.49 15.27 6.27
C ARG A 318 5.58 15.73 4.81
N PRO A 319 6.06 16.96 4.55
CA PRO A 319 6.06 17.54 3.21
C PRO A 319 6.96 16.72 2.26
N GLY A 320 6.46 16.46 1.06
CA GLY A 320 7.16 15.69 0.02
C GLY A 320 7.34 14.19 0.32
N LYS A 321 6.77 13.68 1.41
CA LYS A 321 6.76 12.24 1.71
C LYS A 321 5.50 11.62 1.11
N LEU A 322 5.68 11.00 -0.04
CA LEU A 322 4.61 10.34 -0.78
C LEU A 322 4.20 9.04 -0.09
N MET A 323 2.90 8.72 -0.17
CA MET A 323 2.27 7.65 0.59
C MET A 323 1.82 6.54 -0.36
N GLU A 324 2.15 5.29 -0.03
CA GLU A 324 1.52 4.13 -0.68
C GLU A 324 0.01 4.20 -0.44
N THR A 325 -0.81 4.11 -1.48
CA THR A 325 -2.25 4.42 -1.37
C THR A 325 -3.10 3.44 -2.14
N PHE A 326 -4.07 2.83 -1.48
CA PHE A 326 -5.13 2.06 -2.12
C PHE A 326 -6.46 2.83 -2.11
N LEU A 327 -7.02 3.04 -3.29
CA LEU A 327 -8.34 3.62 -3.46
C LEU A 327 -9.42 2.55 -3.21
N PHE A 328 -10.46 2.92 -2.48
CA PHE A 328 -11.58 2.05 -2.17
C PHE A 328 -12.82 2.47 -3.00
N ALA A 329 -13.38 1.62 -3.88
CA ALA A 329 -12.96 0.26 -4.26
C ALA A 329 -13.22 -0.03 -5.75
N MET A 330 -12.78 -1.19 -6.26
CA MET A 330 -12.94 -1.56 -7.67
C MET A 330 -14.41 -1.56 -8.12
N PHE A 331 -15.30 -2.16 -7.32
CA PHE A 331 -16.70 -2.34 -7.66
C PHE A 331 -17.65 -1.87 -6.57
N ASN A 332 -18.88 -1.54 -6.97
CA ASN A 332 -20.01 -1.49 -6.05
C ASN A 332 -20.29 -2.91 -5.51
N GLU A 333 -20.35 -3.04 -4.18
CA GLU A 333 -20.46 -4.33 -3.47
C GLU A 333 -21.87 -4.50 -2.88
N ASN A 334 -22.78 -5.15 -3.61
CA ASN A 334 -24.21 -5.18 -3.25
C ASN A 334 -24.57 -5.98 -1.98
N LEU A 335 -23.66 -6.80 -1.45
CA LEU A 335 -23.87 -7.52 -0.19
C LEU A 335 -23.35 -6.75 1.03
N LYS A 336 -22.72 -5.59 0.85
CA LYS A 336 -22.38 -4.71 1.97
C LYS A 336 -23.64 -4.15 2.64
N ARG A 337 -23.53 -3.86 3.95
CA ARG A 337 -24.64 -3.37 4.76
C ARG A 337 -24.82 -1.85 4.58
N GLY A 338 -25.91 -1.46 3.94
CA GLY A 338 -26.33 -0.06 3.83
C GLY A 338 -25.97 0.56 2.48
N ALA A 339 -26.78 1.51 2.03
CA ALA A 339 -26.69 2.05 0.68
C ALA A 339 -25.36 2.75 0.39
N VAL A 340 -24.81 3.47 1.37
CA VAL A 340 -23.48 4.13 1.26
C VAL A 340 -22.39 3.10 0.95
N GLU A 341 -22.31 2.06 1.77
CA GLU A 341 -21.32 0.98 1.68
C GLU A 341 -21.38 0.23 0.35
N GLN A 342 -22.57 0.14 -0.26
CA GLN A 342 -22.77 -0.53 -1.56
C GLN A 342 -22.29 0.29 -2.76
N ASN A 343 -21.89 1.56 -2.59
CA ASN A 343 -21.71 2.51 -3.70
C ASN A 343 -20.32 3.20 -3.76
N PHE A 344 -19.26 2.56 -3.25
CA PHE A 344 -17.87 3.05 -3.31
C PHE A 344 -17.11 2.70 -4.61
N GLY A 345 -17.72 1.95 -5.52
CA GLY A 345 -17.06 1.41 -6.71
C GLY A 345 -16.63 2.46 -7.73
N PHE A 346 -15.45 2.26 -8.32
CA PHE A 346 -15.07 2.92 -9.58
C PHE A 346 -15.85 2.35 -10.78
N PHE A 347 -16.23 1.07 -10.69
CA PHE A 347 -16.98 0.36 -11.73
C PHE A 347 -18.27 -0.25 -11.17
N TYR A 348 -19.29 -0.30 -12.01
CA TYR A 348 -20.42 -1.19 -11.77
C TYR A 348 -20.00 -2.66 -11.98
N PRO A 349 -20.75 -3.63 -11.43
CA PRO A 349 -20.44 -5.05 -11.62
C PRO A 349 -20.46 -5.52 -13.09
N ASN A 350 -21.09 -4.76 -14.00
CA ASN A 350 -21.01 -5.03 -15.44
C ASN A 350 -19.72 -4.49 -16.10
N LYS A 351 -18.78 -3.93 -15.31
CA LYS A 351 -17.51 -3.29 -15.70
C LYS A 351 -17.64 -1.92 -16.37
N ASP A 352 -18.84 -1.35 -16.46
CA ASP A 352 -18.99 0.04 -16.89
C ASP A 352 -18.47 0.97 -15.78
N PRO A 353 -17.75 2.05 -16.13
CA PRO A 353 -17.30 3.02 -15.13
C PRO A 353 -18.50 3.74 -14.50
N VAL A 354 -18.48 3.91 -13.18
CA VAL A 354 -19.48 4.74 -12.46
C VAL A 354 -19.28 6.21 -12.83
N TYR A 355 -18.03 6.63 -13.03
CA TYR A 355 -17.62 7.94 -13.52
C TYR A 355 -16.28 7.80 -14.29
N PRO A 356 -15.97 8.72 -15.23
CA PRO A 356 -14.70 8.67 -15.96
C PRO A 356 -13.53 8.96 -15.02
N PHE A 357 -12.74 7.93 -14.70
CA PHE A 357 -11.62 8.01 -13.76
C PHE A 357 -10.28 7.57 -14.38
N TRP A 358 -10.25 6.34 -14.89
CA TRP A 358 -9.07 5.65 -15.41
C TRP A 358 -8.78 5.98 -16.87
#